data_AF-A0A6M1Y738-F1
#
_entry.id   AF-A0A6M1Y738-F1
#
_cell.length_a   1.000
_cell.length_b   1.000
_cell.length_c   1.000
_cell.angle_alpha   90.00
_cell.angle_beta   90.00
_cell.angle_gamma   90.00
#
_symmetry.space_group_name_H-M   'P 1'
#
loop_
_entity.id
_entity.type
_entity.pdbx_description
1 polymer ?
#
loop_
_entity_poly.entity_id
_entity_poly.type
_entity_poly.pdbx_seq_one_letter_code
_entity_poly.pdbx_strand_id
1 'polypeptide(L)'
;MDWLRREALLLAIFGGFGLFVLPALVFLVGQQLLGPYRPDGGMGTFYGDLYGHLASGSPWPWLLVTGPWLTIQLLRLLWLPVSRGTRRAPDTAEQNTPEQRAEPFI
;
A
#
# COMPACT_ATOMS: atom_id res chain seq x y z
N MET A 1 24.29 -3.20 3.95
CA MET A 1 23.29 -4.27 3.69
C MET A 1 22.14 -4.24 4.72
N ASP A 2 22.18 -3.31 5.68
CA ASP A 2 21.24 -3.26 6.81
C ASP A 2 19.88 -2.67 6.45
N TRP A 3 19.83 -1.79 5.45
CA TRP A 3 18.60 -1.23 4.89
C TRP A 3 17.66 -2.32 4.37
N LEU A 4 18.19 -3.24 3.55
CA LEU A 4 17.40 -4.32 2.96
C LEU A 4 16.83 -5.27 4.02
N ARG A 5 17.62 -5.54 5.07
CA ARG A 5 17.17 -6.37 6.21
C ARG A 5 16.06 -5.67 6.98
N ARG A 6 16.17 -4.36 7.23
CA ARG A 6 15.15 -3.55 7.92
C ARG A 6 13.85 -3.51 7.13
N GLU A 7 13.91 -3.25 5.84
CA GLU A 7 12.75 -3.25 4.94
C GLU A 7 12.08 -4.63 4.89
N ALA A 8 12.87 -5.69 4.76
CA ALA A 8 12.35 -7.06 4.75
C ALA A 8 11.70 -7.45 6.09
N LEU A 9 12.26 -6.99 7.21
CA LEU A 9 11.72 -7.27 8.54
C LEU A 9 10.43 -6.49 8.80
N LEU A 10 10.34 -5.24 8.34
CA LEU A 10 9.10 -4.47 8.36
C LEU A 10 8.03 -5.12 7.47
N LEU A 11 8.39 -5.56 6.27
CA LEU A 11 7.48 -6.27 5.37
C LEU A 11 7.02 -7.61 5.97
N ALA A 12 7.92 -8.35 6.61
CA ALA A 12 7.60 -9.61 7.27
C ALA A 12 6.69 -9.41 8.48
N ILE A 13 6.93 -8.38 9.30
CA ILE A 13 6.09 -8.07 10.46
C ILE A 13 4.70 -7.61 10.00
N PHE A 14 4.62 -6.64 9.09
CA PHE A 14 3.32 -6.15 8.60
C PHE A 14 2.58 -7.19 7.76
N GLY A 15 3.30 -7.95 6.94
CA GLY A 15 2.74 -9.04 6.15
C GLY A 15 2.23 -10.18 7.02
N GLY A 16 3.03 -10.61 8.01
CA GLY A 16 2.62 -11.61 9.00
C GLY A 16 1.45 -11.12 9.85
N PHE A 17 1.48 -9.87 10.31
CA PHE A 17 0.37 -9.27 11.05
C PHE A 17 -0.92 -9.25 10.22
N GLY A 18 -0.84 -8.87 8.94
CA GLY A 18 -1.99 -8.92 8.04
C GLY A 18 -2.49 -10.34 7.78
N LEU A 19 -1.59 -11.31 7.69
CA LEU A 19 -1.92 -12.70 7.40
C LEU A 19 -2.52 -13.45 8.60
N PHE A 20 -2.18 -13.05 9.84
CA PHE A 20 -2.59 -13.76 11.06
C PHE A 20 -3.48 -12.92 11.98
N VAL A 21 -3.13 -11.66 12.24
CA VAL A 21 -3.90 -10.85 13.21
C VAL A 21 -5.20 -10.37 12.60
N LEU A 22 -5.19 -10.01 11.31
CA LEU A 22 -6.39 -9.52 10.63
C LEU A 22 -7.49 -10.60 10.49
N PRO A 23 -7.22 -11.81 9.94
CA PRO A 23 -8.25 -12.85 9.87
C PRO A 23 -8.76 -13.26 11.26
N ALA A 24 -7.91 -13.25 12.29
CA ALA A 24 -8.35 -13.49 13.66
C ALA A 24 -9.32 -12.39 14.16
N LEU A 25 -9.03 -11.11 13.89
CA LEU A 25 -9.93 -10.00 14.23
C LEU A 25 -11.26 -10.08 13.47
N VAL A 26 -11.21 -10.38 12.17
CA VAL A 26 -12.41 -10.53 11.33
C VAL A 26 -13.29 -11.67 11.85
N PHE A 27 -12.69 -12.79 12.22
CA PHE A 27 -13.40 -13.90 12.85
C PHE A 27 -14.04 -13.49 14.19
N LEU A 28 -13.29 -12.77 15.04
CA LEU A 28 -13.80 -12.33 16.35
C LEU A 28 -15.00 -11.37 16.20
N VAL A 29 -14.86 -10.36 15.35
CA VAL A 29 -15.92 -9.39 15.06
C VAL A 29 -17.11 -10.09 14.40
N GLY A 30 -16.85 -10.98 13.45
CA GLY A 30 -17.87 -11.79 12.80
C GLY A 30 -18.65 -12.64 13.79
N GLN A 31 -17.94 -13.32 14.71
CA GLN A 31 -18.57 -14.13 15.75
C GLN A 31 -19.39 -13.29 16.73
N GLN A 32 -18.91 -12.08 17.06
CA GLN A 32 -19.60 -11.17 17.97
C GLN A 32 -20.87 -10.55 17.35
N LEU A 33 -20.80 -10.17 16.05
CA LEU A 33 -21.88 -9.44 15.38
C LEU A 33 -22.88 -10.37 14.67
N LEU A 34 -22.40 -11.43 14.01
CA LEU A 34 -23.22 -12.33 13.19
C LEU A 34 -23.52 -13.65 13.91
N GLY A 35 -22.89 -13.90 15.06
CA GLY A 35 -23.01 -15.15 15.79
C GLY A 35 -22.05 -16.24 15.28
N PRO A 36 -22.23 -17.50 15.72
CA PRO A 36 -21.29 -18.58 15.44
C PRO A 36 -21.11 -18.82 13.93
N TYR A 37 -19.87 -18.79 13.46
CA TYR A 37 -19.55 -19.03 12.04
C TYR A 37 -19.91 -20.45 11.59
N ARG A 38 -19.79 -21.42 12.49
CA ARG A 38 -20.33 -22.79 12.36
C ARG A 38 -20.81 -23.29 13.73
N PRO A 39 -21.80 -24.21 13.78
CA PRO A 39 -22.29 -24.78 15.03
C PRO A 39 -21.18 -25.38 15.90
N ASP A 40 -20.22 -26.06 15.28
CA ASP A 40 -19.11 -26.76 15.96
C ASP A 40 -17.72 -26.25 15.54
N GLY A 41 -17.66 -25.13 14.83
CA GLY A 41 -16.44 -24.63 14.21
C GLY A 41 -15.85 -23.43 14.94
N GLY A 42 -14.64 -23.57 15.48
CA GLY A 42 -13.86 -22.48 16.06
C GLY A 42 -12.95 -21.76 15.07
N MET A 43 -12.04 -20.94 15.59
CA MET A 43 -11.09 -20.15 14.80
C MET A 43 -10.20 -21.02 13.88
N GLY A 44 -9.85 -22.24 14.30
CA GLY A 44 -9.07 -23.17 13.47
C GLY A 44 -9.77 -23.62 12.19
N THR A 45 -11.08 -23.87 12.24
CA THR A 45 -11.90 -24.19 11.07
C THR A 45 -12.00 -23.00 10.10
N PHE A 46 -12.11 -21.77 10.62
CA PHE A 46 -12.09 -20.57 9.79
C PHE A 46 -10.75 -20.42 9.05
N TYR A 47 -9.63 -20.65 9.73
CA TYR A 47 -8.31 -20.64 9.10
C TYR A 47 -8.13 -21.76 8.07
N GLY A 48 -8.64 -22.96 8.37
CA GLY A 48 -8.63 -24.09 7.43
C GLY A 48 -9.38 -23.77 6.14
N ASP A 49 -10.60 -23.22 6.25
CA ASP A 49 -11.39 -22.79 5.09
C ASP A 49 -10.73 -21.63 4.33
N LEU A 50 -10.19 -20.64 5.05
CA LEU A 50 -9.48 -19.50 4.46
C LEU A 50 -8.29 -19.96 3.62
N TYR A 51 -7.38 -20.75 4.22
CA TYR A 51 -6.21 -21.24 3.51
C TYR A 51 -6.55 -22.28 2.44
N GLY A 52 -7.59 -23.09 2.65
CA GLY A 52 -8.14 -23.99 1.64
C GLY A 52 -8.63 -23.22 0.40
N HIS A 53 -9.33 -22.09 0.59
CA HIS A 53 -9.76 -21.24 -0.50
C HIS A 53 -8.62 -20.43 -1.14
N LEU A 54 -7.56 -20.11 -0.41
CA LEU A 54 -6.32 -19.56 -1.01
C LEU A 54 -5.68 -20.57 -1.95
N ALA A 55 -5.55 -21.82 -1.50
CA ALA A 55 -4.94 -22.90 -2.26
C ALA A 55 -5.78 -23.31 -3.49
N SER A 56 -7.09 -23.12 -3.44
CA SER A 56 -7.98 -23.33 -4.60
C SER A 56 -7.89 -22.24 -5.66
N GLY A 57 -7.13 -21.16 -5.42
CA GLY A 57 -6.96 -20.06 -6.36
C GLY A 57 -8.13 -19.07 -6.38
N SER A 58 -9.04 -19.12 -5.41
CA SER A 58 -10.14 -18.17 -5.30
C SER A 58 -9.59 -16.77 -5.02
N PRO A 59 -9.95 -15.73 -5.81
CA PRO A 59 -9.38 -14.38 -5.66
C PRO A 59 -9.87 -13.64 -4.40
N TRP A 60 -11.03 -14.02 -3.86
CA TRP A 60 -11.67 -13.34 -2.73
C TRP A 60 -10.86 -13.39 -1.42
N PRO A 61 -10.40 -14.56 -0.94
CA PRO A 61 -9.63 -14.62 0.29
C PRO A 61 -8.22 -14.03 0.13
N TRP A 62 -7.66 -14.00 -1.10
CA TRP A 62 -6.46 -13.21 -1.39
C TRP A 62 -6.69 -11.72 -1.14
N LEU A 63 -7.85 -11.16 -1.49
CA LEU A 63 -8.20 -9.77 -1.18
C LEU A 63 -8.23 -9.51 0.33
N LEU A 64 -8.73 -10.46 1.12
CA LEU A 64 -8.78 -10.35 2.58
C LEU A 64 -7.37 -10.39 3.19
N VAL A 65 -6.52 -11.31 2.72
CA VAL A 65 -5.14 -11.48 3.18
C VAL A 65 -4.24 -10.34 2.74
N THR A 66 -4.36 -9.90 1.49
CA THR A 66 -3.59 -8.78 0.92
C THR A 66 -4.14 -7.42 1.34
N GLY A 67 -5.37 -7.38 1.87
CA GLY A 67 -6.08 -6.17 2.28
C GLY A 67 -5.21 -5.19 3.07
N PRO A 68 -4.48 -5.60 4.12
CA PRO A 68 -3.67 -4.69 4.93
C PRO A 68 -2.52 -4.06 4.14
N TRP A 69 -1.85 -4.86 3.31
CA TRP A 69 -0.80 -4.36 2.42
C TRP A 69 -1.37 -3.41 1.36
N LEU A 70 -2.52 -3.77 0.79
CA LEU A 70 -3.23 -2.96 -0.18
C LEU A 70 -3.71 -1.64 0.44
N THR A 71 -4.24 -1.65 1.67
CA THR A 71 -4.64 -0.46 2.42
C THR A 71 -3.46 0.47 2.69
N ILE A 72 -2.30 -0.06 3.09
CA ILE A 72 -1.09 0.75 3.27
C ILE A 72 -0.64 1.36 1.93
N GLN A 73 -0.71 0.58 0.85
CA GLN A 73 -0.35 1.06 -0.49
C GLN A 73 -1.33 2.13 -1.00
N LEU A 74 -2.63 1.98 -0.75
CA LEU A 74 -3.65 3.00 -1.05
C LEU A 74 -3.46 4.25 -0.21
N LEU A 75 -3.18 4.11 1.09
CA LEU A 75 -2.94 5.23 1.98
C LEU A 75 -1.66 5.98 1.58
N ARG A 76 -0.61 5.25 1.19
CA ARG A 76 0.63 5.81 0.65
C ARG A 76 0.38 6.51 -0.68
N LEU A 77 -0.43 5.94 -1.58
CA LEU A 77 -0.80 6.57 -2.84
C LEU A 77 -1.63 7.85 -2.61
N LEU A 78 -2.51 7.85 -1.60
CA LEU A 78 -3.31 9.00 -1.21
C LEU A 78 -2.48 10.09 -0.53
N TRP A 79 -1.43 9.70 0.21
CA TRP A 79 -0.49 10.63 0.84
C TRP A 79 0.67 11.06 -0.04
N LEU A 80 0.93 10.39 -1.17
CA LEU A 80 1.85 10.93 -2.15
C LEU A 80 1.22 12.22 -2.68
N PRO A 81 1.87 13.38 -2.53
CA PRO A 81 1.44 14.54 -3.28
C PRO A 81 1.54 14.13 -4.74
N VAL A 82 0.41 14.16 -5.45
CA VAL A 82 0.36 14.08 -6.91
C VAL A 82 0.98 15.39 -7.43
N SER A 83 2.25 15.63 -7.10
CA SER A 83 3.09 16.57 -7.81
C SER A 83 3.46 15.86 -9.10
N ARG A 84 2.49 15.86 -10.02
CA ARG A 84 2.83 15.83 -11.44
C ARG A 84 3.66 17.08 -11.66
N GLY A 85 4.98 16.92 -11.52
CA GLY A 85 5.95 17.94 -11.84
C GLY A 85 5.83 18.27 -13.31
N THR A 86 4.94 19.21 -13.65
CA THR A 86 5.22 20.13 -14.74
C THR A 86 6.38 21.01 -14.29
N ARG A 87 7.59 20.44 -14.30
CA ARG A 87 8.78 21.23 -14.59
C ARG A 87 8.61 21.77 -16.00
N ARG A 88 7.92 22.89 -16.14
CA ARG A 88 8.20 23.83 -17.24
C ARG A 88 9.15 24.87 -16.65
N ALA A 89 10.38 24.79 -17.13
CA ALA A 89 11.52 25.59 -16.70
C ALA A 89 11.22 27.09 -16.75
N PRO A 90 11.66 27.87 -15.74
CA PRO A 90 11.75 29.31 -15.84
C PRO A 90 13.19 29.69 -16.24
N ASP A 91 13.56 29.64 -17.53
CA ASP A 91 14.95 30.01 -17.92
C ASP A 91 15.14 30.35 -19.41
N THR A 92 14.22 31.08 -20.06
CA THR A 92 14.51 31.54 -21.44
C THR A 92 13.95 32.91 -21.80
N ALA A 93 13.12 33.53 -20.96
CA ALA A 93 12.50 34.82 -21.28
C ALA A 93 13.26 36.06 -20.77
N GLU A 94 14.15 35.92 -19.77
CA GLU A 94 14.75 37.09 -19.09
C GLU A 94 16.18 37.43 -19.57
N GLN A 95 16.84 36.54 -20.31
CA GLN A 95 18.22 36.74 -20.77
C GLN A 95 18.36 37.43 -22.14
N ASN A 96 17.26 37.74 -22.83
CA ASN A 96 17.29 38.50 -24.10
C ASN A 96 16.62 39.88 -23.96
N THR A 97 16.86 40.55 -22.82
CA THR A 97 16.50 41.97 -22.67
C THR A 97 17.55 42.83 -23.41
N PRO A 98 17.16 43.85 -24.21
CA PRO A 98 17.96 44.41 -25.31
C PRO A 98 19.20 45.25 -24.95
N GLU A 99 19.69 45.21 -23.71
CA GLU A 99 20.86 46.00 -23.29
C GLU A 99 22.16 45.60 -24.00
N GLN A 100 22.25 44.38 -24.55
CA GLN A 100 23.40 43.97 -25.36
C GLN A 100 23.49 44.62 -26.75
N ARG A 101 22.49 45.43 -27.16
CA ARG A 101 22.58 46.22 -28.41
C ARG A 101 23.33 47.54 -28.25
N ALA A 102 23.74 47.92 -27.02
CA ALA A 102 24.38 49.21 -26.76
C ALA A 102 25.87 49.05 -26.44
N GLU A 103 26.70 48.67 -27.42
CA GLU A 103 28.14 48.99 -27.40
C GLU A 103 28.50 49.61 -28.76
N PRO A 104 29.05 50.84 -28.79
CA PRO A 104 29.36 51.58 -30.01
C PRO A 104 30.59 51.01 -30.73
N PHE A 105 30.46 50.78 -32.03
CA PHE A 105 31.58 50.53 -32.93
C PHE A 105 32.38 51.83 -33.07
N ILE A 106 33.56 51.88 -32.46
CA ILE A 106 34.60 52.90 -32.70
C ILE A 106 35.25 52.63 -34.06
#